data_AF-A0A818R3B1-F1
#
_entry.id   AF-A0A818R3B1-F1
#
_cell.length_a   1.000
_cell.length_b   1.000
_cell.length_c   1.000
_cell.angle_alpha   90.00
_cell.angle_beta   90.00
_cell.angle_gamma   90.00
#
_symmetry.space_group_name_H-M   'P 1'
#
loop_
_entity.id
_entity.type
_entity.pdbx_description
1 polymer ?
#
loop_
_entity_poly.entity_id
_entity_poly.type
_entity_poly.pdbx_seq_one_letter_code
_entity_poly.pdbx_strand_id
1 'polypeptide(L)'
;MIEEAYQKKLPEALIDDYHLDFKKSLQISNSNPNNQRPVKRISRDGMTIEPRLREARFMPNPIHSATPFAEHRFFLGLIGEIFKQFNVHDSQALETPANRRLLIEKAAEGIIIAGKLIGKEKEAEWTAQQLRNVIDESDQQLWQCCAHLCTMESFLYKKMNEYMRLCGNQSKLNLWKSKMVTFGPFAYLLQALTFKNKGTNEYSKFYFYRGANLSDDLIQQYRDNIGAYLTFPAFTSTSRNRKKAEQFGNVLFIIRADSLKRNSM
;
A
#
# COMPACT_ATOMS: atom_id res chain seq x y z
N MET A 1 -1.94 13.48 9.92
CA MET A 1 -2.87 13.74 11.04
C MET A 1 -2.17 14.22 12.32
N ILE A 2 -1.44 13.39 13.08
CA ILE A 2 -0.82 13.81 14.35
C ILE A 2 0.13 15.01 14.17
N GLU A 3 1.09 14.89 13.26
CA GLU A 3 2.08 15.95 13.03
C GLU A 3 1.41 17.23 12.49
N GLU A 4 0.36 17.12 11.67
CA GLU A 4 -0.40 18.29 11.20
C GLU A 4 -1.12 19.01 12.34
N ALA A 5 -1.77 18.26 13.24
CA ALA A 5 -2.43 18.83 14.41
C ALA A 5 -1.41 19.54 15.33
N TYR A 6 -0.24 18.92 15.51
CA TYR A 6 0.88 19.51 16.25
C TYR A 6 1.40 20.79 15.59
N GLN A 7 1.65 20.78 14.28
CA GLN A 7 2.11 21.96 13.52
C GLN A 7 1.08 23.10 13.54
N LYS A 8 -0.21 22.77 13.52
CA LYS A 8 -1.32 23.72 13.67
C LYS A 8 -1.54 24.20 15.11
N LYS A 9 -0.71 23.76 16.07
CA LYS A 9 -0.81 24.09 17.50
C LYS A 9 -2.17 23.77 18.11
N LEU A 10 -2.83 22.71 17.61
CA LEU A 10 -4.04 22.20 18.23
C LEU A 10 -3.71 21.63 19.62
N PRO A 11 -4.64 21.66 20.59
CA PRO A 11 -4.39 21.09 21.92
C PRO A 11 -4.30 19.56 21.88
N GLU A 12 -4.96 18.95 20.91
CA GLU A 12 -5.03 17.51 20.75
C GLU A 12 -5.03 17.06 19.29
N ALA A 13 -4.71 15.79 19.06
CA ALA A 13 -4.96 15.10 17.80
C ALA A 13 -5.96 13.96 18.01
N LEU A 14 -7.10 14.06 17.33
CA LEU A 14 -8.13 13.03 17.36
C LEU A 14 -7.79 11.90 16.38
N ILE A 15 -7.77 10.66 16.86
CA ILE A 15 -7.57 9.43 16.09
C ILE A 15 -8.74 8.50 16.43
N ASP A 16 -9.02 7.50 15.59
CA ASP A 16 -10.20 6.64 15.71
C ASP A 16 -10.42 6.11 17.14
N ASP A 17 -9.49 5.28 17.64
CA ASP A 17 -9.63 4.61 18.94
C ASP A 17 -9.08 5.42 20.12
N TYR A 18 -8.37 6.51 19.84
CA TYR A 18 -7.67 7.31 20.85
C TYR A 18 -7.47 8.76 20.41
N HIS A 19 -7.23 9.65 21.35
CA HIS A 19 -6.73 11.00 21.07
C HIS A 19 -5.38 11.22 21.76
N LEU A 20 -4.59 12.13 21.22
CA LEU A 20 -3.33 12.56 21.81
C LEU A 20 -3.51 13.95 22.42
N ASP A 21 -3.40 14.06 23.73
CA ASP A 21 -3.30 15.33 24.44
C ASP A 21 -1.84 15.79 24.37
N PHE A 22 -1.56 16.83 23.58
CA PHE A 22 -0.19 17.31 23.40
C PHE A 22 0.34 18.05 24.63
N LYS A 23 -0.53 18.68 25.42
CA LYS A 23 -0.14 19.40 26.62
C LYS A 23 0.31 18.45 27.71
N LYS A 24 -0.40 17.32 27.88
CA LYS A 24 -0.07 16.28 28.85
C LYS A 24 0.88 15.22 28.31
N SER A 25 1.13 15.21 26.99
CA SER A 25 1.90 14.16 26.33
C SER A 25 1.34 12.77 26.61
N LEU A 26 0.01 12.63 26.49
CA LEU A 26 -0.72 11.39 26.75
C LEU A 26 -1.48 10.94 25.50
N GLN A 27 -1.46 9.63 25.25
CA GLN A 27 -2.47 8.97 24.44
C GLN A 27 -3.58 8.47 25.36
N ILE A 28 -4.82 8.82 25.04
CA ILE A 28 -6.00 8.48 25.83
C ILE A 28 -6.96 7.71 24.94
N SER A 29 -7.38 6.51 25.36
CA SER A 29 -8.38 5.75 24.62
C SER A 29 -9.74 6.44 24.65
N ASN A 30 -10.42 6.48 23.49
CA ASN A 30 -11.75 7.07 23.36
C ASN A 30 -12.85 6.21 23.99
N SER A 31 -12.61 4.89 24.13
CA SER A 31 -13.57 3.94 24.69
C SER A 31 -13.34 3.64 26.17
N ASN A 32 -12.12 3.84 26.68
CA ASN A 32 -11.80 3.63 28.08
C ASN A 32 -10.83 4.72 28.58
N PRO A 33 -11.33 5.74 29.30
CA PRO A 33 -10.48 6.81 29.83
C PRO A 33 -9.39 6.34 30.80
N ASN A 34 -9.49 5.15 31.38
CA ASN A 34 -8.43 4.59 32.23
C ASN A 34 -7.29 3.97 31.42
N ASN A 35 -7.50 3.71 30.12
CA ASN A 35 -6.47 3.21 29.22
C ASN A 35 -5.72 4.39 28.60
N GLN A 36 -4.73 4.88 29.33
CA GLN A 36 -3.85 5.96 28.91
C GLN A 36 -2.40 5.50 28.90
N ARG A 37 -1.59 6.07 28.00
CA ARG A 37 -0.15 5.86 28.01
C ARG A 37 0.60 7.15 27.69
N PRO A 38 1.76 7.38 28.30
CA PRO A 38 2.62 8.50 27.92
C PRO A 38 3.09 8.34 26.49
N VAL A 39 3.13 9.46 25.77
CA VAL A 39 3.71 9.56 24.44
C VAL A 39 4.79 10.61 24.43
N LYS A 40 5.77 10.46 23.54
CA LYS A 40 6.82 11.45 23.35
C LYS A 40 7.02 11.68 21.86
N ARG A 41 7.07 12.94 21.45
CA ARG A 41 7.48 13.30 20.09
C ARG A 41 8.96 12.99 19.94
N ILE A 42 9.32 12.26 18.88
CA ILE A 42 10.70 11.96 18.53
C ILE A 42 11.02 12.75 17.26
N SER A 43 11.79 13.82 17.39
CA SER A 43 12.43 14.47 16.23
C SER A 43 13.56 13.59 15.74
N ARG A 44 13.66 13.41 14.42
CA ARG A 44 14.82 12.75 13.80
C ARG A 44 15.78 13.83 13.32
N ASP A 45 16.77 14.12 14.14
CA ASP A 45 17.92 14.89 13.70
C ASP A 45 18.79 13.92 12.90
N GLY A 46 19.26 14.32 11.71
CA GLY A 46 19.74 13.44 10.64
C GLY A 46 20.92 12.48 10.93
N MET A 47 21.37 12.36 12.18
CA MET A 47 22.53 11.56 12.59
C MET A 47 22.22 10.17 13.17
N THR A 48 20.97 9.86 13.55
CA THR A 48 20.60 8.49 13.99
C THR A 48 19.87 7.74 12.87
N ILE A 49 20.65 7.28 11.90
CA ILE A 49 20.20 6.48 10.76
C ILE A 49 20.02 5.01 11.19
N GLU A 50 19.14 4.73 12.14
CA GLU A 50 18.48 3.43 12.05
C GLU A 50 17.31 3.60 11.08
N PRO A 51 17.38 3.04 9.85
CA PRO A 51 16.20 2.93 9.03
C PRO A 51 15.24 2.05 9.82
N ARG A 52 14.27 2.67 10.51
CA ARG A 52 13.19 1.94 11.18
C ARG A 52 12.43 1.20 10.10
N LEU A 53 12.81 -0.05 9.93
CA LEU A 53 12.02 -1.02 9.21
C LEU A 53 10.64 -1.02 9.86
N ARG A 54 9.60 -0.87 9.06
CA ARG A 54 8.25 -1.02 9.55
C ARG A 54 7.98 -2.51 9.67
N GLU A 55 8.42 -3.12 10.77
CA GLU A 55 8.37 -4.58 11.00
C GLU A 55 6.96 -5.15 10.81
N ALA A 56 5.93 -4.38 11.21
CA ALA A 56 4.53 -4.73 11.00
C ALA A 56 4.14 -4.95 9.53
N ARG A 57 4.91 -4.44 8.56
CA ARG A 57 4.74 -4.72 7.12
C ARG A 57 5.41 -6.01 6.68
N PHE A 58 6.38 -6.49 7.46
CA PHE A 58 7.06 -7.74 7.22
C PHE A 58 6.32 -8.93 7.83
N MET A 59 5.46 -8.71 8.83
CA MET A 59 4.66 -9.76 9.48
C MET A 59 3.66 -10.48 8.55
N PRO A 60 2.84 -9.79 7.72
CA PRO A 60 1.88 -10.49 6.89
C PRO A 60 2.60 -11.23 5.77
N ASN A 61 2.27 -12.51 5.58
CA ASN A 61 2.81 -13.28 4.47
C ASN A 61 2.46 -12.57 3.14
N PRO A 62 3.44 -12.23 2.28
CA PRO A 62 3.14 -11.59 1.00
C PRO A 62 2.31 -12.49 0.08
N ILE A 63 2.30 -13.80 0.33
CA ILE A 63 1.73 -14.82 -0.56
C ILE A 63 0.58 -15.54 0.15
N HIS A 64 -0.50 -15.80 -0.59
CA HIS A 64 -1.61 -16.64 -0.12
C HIS A 64 -1.48 -18.02 -0.77
N SER A 65 -1.60 -19.11 0.02
CA SER A 65 -1.35 -20.47 -0.47
C SER A 65 -2.24 -20.88 -1.64
N ALA A 66 -3.50 -20.43 -1.66
CA ALA A 66 -4.43 -20.70 -2.75
C ALA A 66 -4.16 -19.90 -4.04
N THR A 67 -3.37 -18.84 -3.96
CA THR A 67 -3.04 -17.92 -5.08
C THR A 67 -1.58 -17.47 -4.93
N PRO A 68 -0.64 -18.42 -5.08
CA PRO A 68 0.77 -18.19 -4.78
C PRO A 68 1.41 -17.21 -5.77
N PHE A 69 0.92 -17.24 -7.00
CA PHE A 69 1.38 -16.46 -8.12
C PHE A 69 0.19 -15.76 -8.77
N ALA A 70 0.39 -14.52 -9.18
CA ALA A 70 -0.49 -13.85 -10.12
C ALA A 70 -0.04 -14.15 -11.55
N GLU A 71 -1.00 -14.36 -12.45
CA GLU A 71 -0.74 -14.50 -13.90
C GLU A 71 -0.02 -13.25 -14.44
N HIS A 72 0.78 -13.41 -15.49
CA HIS A 72 1.58 -12.33 -16.07
C HIS A 72 0.74 -11.09 -16.49
N ARG A 73 -0.57 -11.27 -16.72
CA ARG A 73 -1.54 -10.21 -17.05
C ARG A 73 -2.57 -9.94 -15.96
N PHE A 74 -2.37 -10.47 -14.77
CA PHE A 74 -3.28 -10.34 -13.64
C PHE A 74 -3.68 -8.88 -13.37
N PHE A 75 -2.71 -7.96 -13.36
CA PHE A 75 -2.97 -6.54 -13.17
C PHE A 75 -3.75 -5.91 -14.33
N LEU A 76 -3.62 -6.41 -15.56
CA LEU A 76 -4.45 -5.95 -16.69
C LEU A 76 -5.92 -6.37 -16.49
N GLY A 77 -6.16 -7.58 -15.97
CA GLY A 77 -7.50 -8.03 -15.60
C GLY A 77 -8.11 -7.19 -14.46
N LEU A 78 -7.30 -6.88 -13.44
CA LEU A 78 -7.67 -5.97 -12.35
C LEU A 78 -8.08 -4.59 -12.88
N ILE A 79 -7.26 -4.01 -13.77
CA ILE A 79 -7.51 -2.71 -14.41
C ILE A 79 -8.79 -2.76 -15.24
N GLY A 80 -8.99 -3.83 -16.03
CA GLY A 80 -10.19 -4.01 -16.83
C GLY A 80 -11.48 -4.02 -16.00
N GLU A 81 -11.48 -4.69 -14.84
CA GLU A 81 -12.64 -4.70 -13.93
C GLU A 81 -12.88 -3.31 -13.31
N ILE A 82 -11.82 -2.59 -12.91
CA ILE A 82 -11.93 -1.21 -12.40
C ILE A 82 -12.53 -0.30 -13.48
N PHE A 83 -12.00 -0.37 -14.70
CA PHE A 83 -12.43 0.46 -15.82
C PHE A 83 -13.88 0.18 -16.21
N LYS A 84 -14.26 -1.10 -16.28
CA LYS A 84 -15.66 -1.51 -16.50
C LYS A 84 -16.58 -0.98 -15.40
N GLN A 85 -16.15 -1.03 -14.14
CA GLN A 85 -16.97 -0.62 -13.01
C GLN A 85 -17.19 0.90 -12.95
N PHE A 86 -16.22 1.69 -13.41
CA PHE A 86 -16.30 3.16 -13.38
C PHE A 86 -16.52 3.78 -14.77
N ASN A 87 -16.90 2.97 -15.77
CA ASN A 87 -17.14 3.40 -17.16
C ASN A 87 -15.97 4.21 -17.75
N VAL A 88 -14.75 3.76 -17.48
CA VAL A 88 -13.51 4.32 -18.05
C VAL A 88 -13.17 3.51 -19.29
N HIS A 89 -13.27 4.13 -20.46
CA HIS A 89 -13.07 3.44 -21.75
C HIS A 89 -11.69 3.68 -22.37
N ASP A 90 -10.87 4.53 -21.75
CA ASP A 90 -9.58 4.95 -22.28
C ASP A 90 -8.43 4.28 -21.54
N SER A 91 -7.55 3.60 -22.28
CA SER A 91 -6.30 3.04 -21.75
C SER A 91 -5.34 4.10 -21.19
N GLN A 92 -5.49 5.37 -21.62
CA GLN A 92 -4.79 6.55 -21.12
C GLN A 92 -5.62 7.31 -20.07
N ALA A 93 -6.41 6.61 -19.24
CA ALA A 93 -7.31 7.19 -18.26
C ALA A 93 -6.72 8.30 -17.35
N LEU A 94 -5.42 8.28 -17.06
CA LEU A 94 -4.78 9.32 -16.25
C LEU A 94 -4.37 10.57 -17.06
N GLU A 95 -4.32 10.48 -18.39
CA GLU A 95 -4.01 11.60 -19.29
C GLU A 95 -5.27 12.42 -19.58
N THR A 96 -6.46 11.79 -19.59
CA THR A 96 -7.73 12.52 -19.65
C THR A 96 -8.03 13.17 -18.29
N PRO A 97 -8.15 14.52 -18.19
CA PRO A 97 -8.39 15.18 -16.90
C PRO A 97 -9.66 14.71 -16.19
N ALA A 98 -10.74 14.46 -16.93
CA ALA A 98 -12.01 13.99 -16.38
C ALA A 98 -11.89 12.58 -15.76
N ASN A 99 -11.28 11.64 -16.47
CA ASN A 99 -11.05 10.27 -15.97
C ASN A 99 -10.09 10.27 -14.80
N ARG A 100 -9.04 11.10 -14.84
CA ARG A 100 -8.10 11.27 -13.74
C ARG A 100 -8.80 11.75 -12.46
N ARG A 101 -9.57 12.84 -12.53
CA ARG A 101 -10.35 13.36 -11.39
C ARG A 101 -11.33 12.30 -10.86
N LEU A 102 -12.06 11.62 -11.77
CA LEU A 102 -12.99 10.55 -11.42
C LEU A 102 -12.30 9.44 -10.61
N LEU A 103 -11.16 8.94 -11.09
CA LEU A 103 -10.43 7.85 -10.43
C LEU A 103 -9.87 8.27 -9.06
N ILE A 104 -9.42 9.52 -8.92
CA ILE A 104 -8.96 10.07 -7.63
C ILE A 104 -10.12 10.17 -6.64
N GLU A 105 -11.29 10.66 -7.07
CA GLU A 105 -12.48 10.70 -6.22
C GLU A 105 -12.97 9.30 -5.84
N LYS A 106 -12.99 8.35 -6.79
CA LYS A 106 -13.35 6.95 -6.48
C LYS A 106 -12.36 6.28 -5.55
N ALA A 107 -11.08 6.62 -5.62
CA ALA A 107 -10.09 6.19 -4.64
C ALA A 107 -10.40 6.77 -3.25
N ALA A 108 -10.68 8.07 -3.16
CA ALA A 108 -11.01 8.76 -1.91
C ALA A 108 -12.29 8.18 -1.26
N GLU A 109 -13.38 8.06 -2.02
CA GLU A 109 -14.64 7.46 -1.58
C GLU A 109 -14.46 6.01 -1.11
N GLY A 110 -13.75 5.21 -1.89
CA GLY A 110 -13.51 3.81 -1.59
C GLY A 110 -12.69 3.60 -0.31
N ILE A 111 -11.71 4.45 -0.06
CA ILE A 111 -10.93 4.48 1.19
C ILE A 111 -11.83 4.81 2.38
N ILE A 112 -12.70 5.83 2.28
CA ILE A 112 -13.66 6.19 3.33
C ILE A 112 -14.58 5.02 3.66
N ILE A 113 -15.20 4.40 2.64
CA ILE A 113 -16.09 3.25 2.81
C ILE A 113 -15.36 2.12 3.55
N ALA A 114 -14.15 1.79 3.10
CA ALA A 114 -13.36 0.73 3.72
C ALA A 114 -12.97 1.05 5.17
N GLY A 115 -12.62 2.30 5.47
CA GLY A 115 -12.29 2.76 6.82
C GLY A 115 -13.47 2.65 7.77
N LYS A 116 -14.65 3.14 7.36
CA LYS A 116 -15.88 3.04 8.17
C LYS A 116 -16.21 1.60 8.55
N LEU A 117 -16.07 0.66 7.61
CA LEU A 117 -16.34 -0.77 7.84
C LEU A 117 -15.44 -1.42 8.90
N ILE A 118 -14.28 -0.83 9.21
CA ILE A 118 -13.32 -1.37 10.18
C ILE A 118 -13.09 -0.43 11.38
N GLY A 119 -13.94 0.59 11.55
CA GLY A 119 -13.80 1.58 12.62
C GLY A 119 -12.57 2.48 12.48
N LYS A 120 -12.11 2.74 11.25
CA LYS A 120 -10.98 3.64 10.92
C LYS A 120 -11.42 4.87 10.13
N GLU A 121 -12.55 5.45 10.52
CA GLU A 121 -13.21 6.51 9.79
C GLU A 121 -12.37 7.79 9.70
N LYS A 122 -11.81 8.28 10.83
CA LYS A 122 -10.99 9.51 10.84
C LYS A 122 -9.70 9.33 10.04
N GLU A 123 -9.04 8.18 10.18
CA GLU A 123 -7.86 7.88 9.36
C GLU A 123 -8.21 7.83 7.86
N ALA A 124 -9.35 7.27 7.51
CA ALA A 124 -9.81 7.15 6.12
C ALA A 124 -10.22 8.50 5.52
N GLU A 125 -10.96 9.32 6.25
CA GLU A 125 -11.32 10.69 5.85
C GLU A 125 -10.08 11.54 5.63
N TRP A 126 -9.12 11.48 6.57
CA TRP A 126 -7.85 12.18 6.41
C TRP A 126 -7.10 11.69 5.18
N THR A 127 -6.99 10.37 4.98
CA THR A 127 -6.31 9.76 3.82
C THR A 127 -6.97 10.18 2.50
N ALA A 128 -8.30 10.16 2.43
CA ALA A 128 -9.08 10.59 1.29
C ALA A 128 -8.88 12.09 1.00
N GLN A 129 -8.83 12.92 2.03
CA GLN A 129 -8.55 14.34 1.88
C GLN A 129 -7.15 14.60 1.31
N GLN A 130 -6.14 13.85 1.73
CA GLN A 130 -4.78 13.98 1.16
C GLN A 130 -4.76 13.69 -0.35
N LEU A 131 -5.56 12.72 -0.82
CA LEU A 131 -5.71 12.45 -2.25
C LEU A 131 -6.41 13.61 -2.98
N ARG A 132 -7.50 14.13 -2.42
CA ARG A 132 -8.24 15.26 -2.99
C ARG A 132 -7.40 16.53 -3.09
N ASN A 133 -6.52 16.76 -2.10
CA ASN A 133 -5.61 17.90 -2.10
C ASN A 133 -4.63 17.90 -3.28
N VAL A 134 -4.39 16.74 -3.92
CA VAL A 134 -3.47 16.60 -5.07
C VAL A 134 -4.20 16.25 -6.37
N ILE A 135 -5.51 16.47 -6.43
CA ILE A 135 -6.35 16.03 -7.56
C ILE A 135 -5.92 16.67 -8.89
N ASP A 136 -5.47 17.93 -8.82
CA ASP A 136 -5.11 18.77 -9.97
C ASP A 136 -3.60 18.97 -10.13
N GLU A 137 -2.81 18.31 -9.30
CA GLU A 137 -1.35 18.45 -9.26
C GLU A 137 -0.68 17.64 -10.40
N SER A 138 0.65 17.61 -10.45
CA SER A 138 1.38 16.77 -11.41
C SER A 138 1.28 15.26 -11.11
N ASP A 139 1.54 14.41 -12.11
CA ASP A 139 1.67 12.95 -11.93
C ASP A 139 2.72 12.58 -10.86
N GLN A 140 3.78 13.38 -10.73
CA GLN A 140 4.82 13.18 -9.71
C GLN A 140 4.30 13.47 -8.30
N GLN A 141 3.59 14.58 -8.09
CA GLN A 141 3.02 14.92 -6.78
C GLN A 141 1.91 13.93 -6.37
N LEU A 142 1.05 13.54 -7.32
CA LEU A 142 0.04 12.52 -7.09
C LEU A 142 0.68 11.18 -6.73
N TRP A 143 1.75 10.78 -7.43
CA TRP A 143 2.52 9.58 -7.10
C TRP A 143 3.12 9.65 -5.70
N GLN A 144 3.77 10.76 -5.35
CA GLN A 144 4.35 10.96 -4.02
C GLN A 144 3.30 10.87 -2.92
N CYS A 145 2.12 11.44 -3.14
CA CYS A 145 0.98 11.30 -2.24
C CYS A 145 0.55 9.82 -2.11
N CYS A 146 0.26 9.13 -3.22
CA CYS A 146 -0.12 7.72 -3.20
C CYS A 146 0.95 6.83 -2.52
N ALA A 147 2.23 7.05 -2.82
CA ALA A 147 3.34 6.31 -2.22
C ALA A 147 3.47 6.61 -0.73
N HIS A 148 3.31 7.88 -0.32
CA HIS A 148 3.27 8.24 1.09
C HIS A 148 2.12 7.52 1.79
N LEU A 149 0.89 7.66 1.29
CA LEU A 149 -0.30 7.08 1.92
C LEU A 149 -0.23 5.55 2.01
N CYS A 150 0.27 4.89 0.96
CA CYS A 150 0.50 3.45 0.93
C CYS A 150 1.67 3.01 1.83
N THR A 151 2.59 3.91 2.19
CA THR A 151 3.74 3.61 3.07
C THR A 151 3.52 3.98 4.53
N MET A 152 2.49 4.75 4.88
CA MET A 152 2.11 5.05 6.26
C MET A 152 1.75 3.81 7.08
N GLU A 153 1.81 3.91 8.41
CA GLU A 153 1.27 2.86 9.27
C GLU A 153 -0.25 3.03 9.37
N SER A 154 -0.92 2.65 8.29
CA SER A 154 -2.36 2.82 8.09
C SER A 154 -3.04 1.48 7.77
N PHE A 155 -4.37 1.45 7.89
CA PHE A 155 -5.15 0.29 7.46
C PHE A 155 -5.05 0.03 5.96
N LEU A 156 -4.85 1.10 5.16
CA LEU A 156 -4.93 1.07 3.70
C LEU A 156 -4.00 0.01 3.09
N TYR A 157 -2.70 0.05 3.41
CA TYR A 157 -1.73 -0.93 2.90
C TYR A 157 -2.10 -2.36 3.28
N LYS A 158 -2.49 -2.58 4.54
CA LYS A 158 -2.79 -3.92 5.06
C LYS A 158 -4.01 -4.51 4.36
N LYS A 159 -5.11 -3.76 4.33
CA LYS A 159 -6.39 -4.23 3.78
C LYS A 159 -6.38 -4.33 2.27
N MET A 160 -5.80 -3.35 1.57
CA MET A 160 -5.65 -3.42 0.12
C MET A 160 -4.87 -4.69 -0.29
N ASN A 161 -3.72 -4.95 0.33
CA ASN A 161 -2.93 -6.13 -0.03
C ASN A 161 -3.56 -7.45 0.39
N GLU A 162 -4.31 -7.48 1.49
CA GLU A 162 -5.10 -8.65 1.90
C GLU A 162 -6.07 -9.05 0.77
N TYR A 163 -6.81 -8.09 0.21
CA TYR A 163 -7.75 -8.38 -0.88
C TYR A 163 -7.06 -8.65 -2.21
N MET A 164 -5.99 -7.92 -2.54
CA MET A 164 -5.24 -8.14 -3.77
C MET A 164 -4.67 -9.56 -3.84
N ARG A 165 -4.25 -10.16 -2.71
CA ARG A 165 -3.80 -11.56 -2.66
C ARG A 165 -4.89 -12.57 -3.00
N LEU A 166 -6.16 -12.23 -2.80
CA LEU A 166 -7.29 -13.10 -3.12
C LEU A 166 -7.70 -13.01 -4.58
N CYS A 167 -7.26 -11.99 -5.30
CA CYS A 167 -7.61 -11.83 -6.69
C CYS A 167 -7.02 -12.98 -7.53
N GLY A 168 -7.79 -13.45 -8.52
CA GLY A 168 -7.49 -14.68 -9.27
C GLY A 168 -7.95 -15.96 -8.56
N ASN A 169 -8.33 -15.91 -7.28
CA ASN A 169 -8.94 -17.05 -6.61
C ASN A 169 -10.42 -17.16 -7.01
N GLN A 170 -10.75 -18.17 -7.81
CA GLN A 170 -12.12 -18.38 -8.30
C GLN A 170 -13.12 -18.64 -7.16
N SER A 171 -12.70 -19.32 -6.08
CA SER A 171 -13.56 -19.56 -4.90
C SER A 171 -13.87 -18.29 -4.11
N LYS A 172 -13.09 -17.21 -4.31
CA LYS A 172 -13.26 -15.91 -3.66
C LYS A 172 -13.61 -14.80 -4.65
N LEU A 173 -14.08 -15.16 -5.86
CA LEU A 173 -14.38 -14.22 -6.94
C LEU A 173 -15.25 -13.04 -6.50
N ASN A 174 -16.40 -13.35 -5.91
CA ASN A 174 -17.35 -12.34 -5.46
C ASN A 174 -16.76 -11.43 -4.38
N LEU A 175 -15.96 -12.01 -3.47
CA LEU A 175 -15.33 -11.26 -2.39
C LEU A 175 -14.33 -10.26 -2.96
N TRP A 176 -13.34 -10.69 -3.73
CA TRP A 176 -12.31 -9.76 -4.20
C TRP A 176 -12.88 -8.74 -5.21
N LYS A 177 -13.82 -9.14 -6.08
CA LYS A 177 -14.52 -8.20 -6.97
C LYS A 177 -15.28 -7.11 -6.21
N SER A 178 -15.97 -7.48 -5.14
CA SER A 178 -16.68 -6.49 -4.30
C SER A 178 -15.74 -5.45 -3.65
N LYS A 179 -14.46 -5.77 -3.49
CA LYS A 179 -13.44 -4.87 -2.91
C LYS A 179 -12.73 -4.01 -3.95
N MET A 180 -12.93 -4.30 -5.24
CA MET A 180 -12.39 -3.46 -6.32
C MET A 180 -13.02 -2.06 -6.30
N VAL A 181 -14.29 -1.95 -5.90
CA VAL A 181 -14.96 -0.65 -5.79
C VAL A 181 -14.29 0.25 -4.76
N THR A 182 -13.73 -0.34 -3.70
CA THR A 182 -13.18 0.41 -2.57
C THR A 182 -11.68 0.69 -2.72
N PHE A 183 -10.88 -0.30 -3.09
CA PHE A 183 -9.42 -0.14 -3.16
C PHE A 183 -8.86 -0.12 -4.57
N GLY A 184 -9.63 -0.57 -5.56
CA GLY A 184 -9.19 -0.70 -6.96
C GLY A 184 -8.67 0.61 -7.54
N PRO A 185 -9.41 1.73 -7.48
CA PRO A 185 -8.93 3.02 -7.99
C PRO A 185 -7.60 3.45 -7.37
N PHE A 186 -7.45 3.32 -6.05
CA PHE A 186 -6.18 3.65 -5.39
C PHE A 186 -5.02 2.74 -5.82
N ALA A 187 -5.27 1.43 -5.90
CA ALA A 187 -4.28 0.47 -6.38
C ALA A 187 -3.85 0.77 -7.83
N TYR A 188 -4.79 1.13 -8.69
CA TYR A 188 -4.52 1.58 -10.06
C TYR A 188 -3.67 2.84 -10.09
N LEU A 189 -4.05 3.89 -9.36
CA LEU A 189 -3.30 5.14 -9.30
C LEU A 189 -1.84 4.89 -8.87
N LEU A 190 -1.64 4.15 -7.78
CA LEU A 190 -0.32 3.82 -7.28
C LEU A 190 0.51 3.06 -8.33
N GLN A 191 -0.08 2.06 -8.97
CA GLN A 191 0.62 1.24 -9.97
C GLN A 191 0.97 2.04 -11.23
N ALA A 192 -0.03 2.66 -11.85
CA ALA A 192 0.13 3.38 -13.12
C ALA A 192 1.16 4.51 -12.99
N LEU A 193 1.08 5.28 -11.91
CA LEU A 193 2.03 6.35 -11.66
C LEU A 193 3.42 5.86 -11.27
N THR A 194 3.53 4.71 -10.60
CA THR A 194 4.85 4.09 -10.34
C THR A 194 5.54 3.70 -11.65
N PHE A 195 4.80 3.26 -12.68
CA PHE A 195 5.38 3.00 -14.00
C PHE A 195 5.76 4.26 -14.77
N LYS A 196 4.95 5.33 -14.70
CA LYS A 196 5.25 6.61 -15.33
C LYS A 196 6.48 7.30 -14.71
N ASN A 197 6.63 7.21 -13.38
CA ASN A 197 7.71 7.87 -12.64
C ASN A 197 8.99 7.01 -12.51
N LYS A 198 9.14 5.92 -13.29
CA LYS A 198 10.42 5.20 -13.34
C LYS A 198 11.46 6.04 -14.06
N GLY A 199 12.18 6.87 -13.29
CA GLY A 199 13.38 7.55 -13.74
C GLY A 199 14.42 6.57 -14.30
N THR A 200 15.19 7.06 -15.25
CA THR A 200 16.22 6.38 -16.05
C THR A 200 17.10 5.39 -15.25
N ASN A 201 17.07 4.11 -15.65
CA ASN A 201 18.10 3.04 -15.58
C ASN A 201 18.97 2.77 -14.33
N GLU A 202 18.99 3.59 -13.28
CA GLU A 202 19.91 3.41 -12.14
C GLU A 202 19.46 2.32 -11.15
N TYR A 203 18.21 1.88 -11.21
CA TYR A 203 17.72 0.88 -10.26
C TYR A 203 18.19 -0.55 -10.52
N SER A 204 18.76 -0.80 -11.72
CA SER A 204 19.19 -2.11 -12.22
C SER A 204 20.29 -2.81 -11.41
N LYS A 205 20.88 -2.09 -10.43
CA LYS A 205 21.97 -2.57 -9.57
C LYS A 205 21.53 -2.88 -8.14
N PHE A 206 20.28 -2.61 -7.77
CA PHE A 206 19.84 -2.78 -6.39
C PHE A 206 19.21 -4.14 -6.15
N TYR A 207 19.66 -4.75 -5.06
CA TYR A 207 19.02 -5.90 -4.44
C TYR A 207 18.08 -5.43 -3.33
N PHE A 208 16.93 -6.09 -3.29
CA PHE A 208 15.92 -5.95 -2.27
C PHE A 208 15.63 -7.31 -1.67
N TYR A 209 15.22 -7.32 -0.42
CA TYR A 209 15.07 -8.52 0.38
C TYR A 209 13.70 -8.53 1.05
N ARG A 210 13.07 -9.71 1.09
CA ARG A 210 11.82 -9.96 1.80
C ARG A 210 11.90 -11.33 2.45
N GLY A 211 11.93 -11.38 3.79
CA GLY A 211 11.61 -12.61 4.50
C GLY A 211 10.13 -12.93 4.42
N ALA A 212 9.76 -14.20 4.36
CA ALA A 212 8.38 -14.68 4.51
C ALA A 212 8.34 -16.03 5.22
N ASN A 213 7.19 -16.35 5.82
CA ASN A 213 6.89 -17.69 6.35
C ASN A 213 6.06 -18.47 5.34
N LEU A 214 6.65 -19.46 4.66
CA LEU A 214 5.97 -20.31 3.69
C LEU A 214 5.81 -21.74 4.24
N SER A 215 4.73 -22.42 3.88
CA SER A 215 4.60 -23.86 4.12
C SER A 215 5.49 -24.66 3.18
N ASP A 216 5.78 -25.91 3.51
CA ASP A 216 6.58 -26.81 2.68
C ASP A 216 5.95 -27.00 1.28
N ASP A 217 4.62 -27.14 1.20
CA ASP A 217 3.91 -27.21 -0.08
C ASP A 217 4.14 -25.97 -0.95
N LEU A 218 4.15 -24.79 -0.34
CA LEU A 218 4.36 -23.54 -1.08
C LEU A 218 5.83 -23.41 -1.50
N ILE A 219 6.77 -23.83 -0.65
CA ILE A 219 8.20 -23.92 -1.01
C ILE A 219 8.37 -24.87 -2.21
N GLN A 220 7.68 -26.02 -2.21
CA GLN A 220 7.73 -26.96 -3.32
C GLN A 220 7.17 -26.36 -4.60
N GLN A 221 6.04 -25.64 -4.54
CA GLN A 221 5.50 -24.92 -5.71
C GLN A 221 6.49 -23.90 -6.30
N TYR A 222 7.24 -23.18 -5.47
CA TYR A 222 8.30 -22.29 -5.96
C TYR A 222 9.44 -23.06 -6.65
N ARG A 223 9.82 -24.24 -6.12
CA ARG A 223 10.84 -25.10 -6.73
C ARG A 223 10.39 -25.64 -8.09
N ASP A 224 9.14 -26.06 -8.19
CA ASP A 224 8.56 -26.62 -9.42
C ASP A 224 8.42 -25.56 -10.52
N ASN A 225 8.41 -24.27 -10.17
CA ASN A 225 8.28 -23.13 -11.08
C ASN A 225 9.59 -22.35 -11.29
N ILE A 226 10.75 -22.96 -11.01
CA ILE A 226 12.04 -22.34 -11.34
C ILE A 226 12.12 -22.11 -12.86
N GLY A 227 12.48 -20.89 -13.25
CA GLY A 227 12.53 -20.46 -14.65
C GLY A 227 11.23 -19.86 -15.17
N ALA A 228 10.12 -19.98 -14.44
CA ALA A 228 8.86 -19.33 -14.80
C ALA A 228 8.88 -17.83 -14.42
N TYR A 229 8.14 -17.02 -15.18
CA TYR A 229 7.88 -15.63 -14.84
C TYR A 229 6.72 -15.54 -13.85
N LEU A 230 7.03 -15.32 -12.57
CA LEU A 230 6.05 -15.28 -11.49
C LEU A 230 5.91 -13.86 -10.94
N THR A 231 4.68 -13.48 -10.60
CA THR A 231 4.40 -12.16 -9.99
C THR A 231 3.71 -12.31 -8.64
N PHE A 232 4.04 -11.42 -7.70
CA PHE A 232 3.26 -11.32 -6.47
C PHE A 232 1.90 -10.68 -6.77
N PRO A 233 0.80 -11.22 -6.23
CA PRO A 233 -0.55 -10.70 -6.50
C PRO A 233 -0.83 -9.34 -5.84
N ALA A 234 0.04 -8.87 -4.95
CA ALA A 234 -0.14 -7.66 -4.16
C ALA A 234 1.16 -6.85 -4.03
N PHE A 235 1.05 -5.58 -3.62
CA PHE A 235 2.21 -4.73 -3.38
C PHE A 235 3.05 -5.27 -2.21
N THR A 236 4.27 -5.69 -2.52
CA THR A 236 5.16 -6.32 -1.54
C THR A 236 6.18 -5.31 -1.03
N SER A 237 6.17 -5.07 0.28
CA SER A 237 7.19 -4.25 0.93
C SER A 237 8.51 -5.00 0.96
N THR A 238 9.61 -4.38 0.56
CA THR A 238 10.95 -4.99 0.59
C THR A 238 11.93 -4.08 1.33
N SER A 239 13.10 -4.61 1.68
CA SER A 239 14.18 -3.88 2.35
C SER A 239 15.47 -3.98 1.56
N ARG A 240 16.30 -2.94 1.55
CA ARG A 240 17.70 -3.04 1.08
C ARG A 240 18.62 -3.71 2.12
N ASN A 241 18.19 -3.80 3.37
CA ASN A 241 18.95 -4.43 4.44
C ASN A 241 18.57 -5.91 4.53
N ARG A 242 19.45 -6.79 4.02
CA ARG A 242 19.29 -8.24 4.06
C ARG A 242 19.13 -8.79 5.48
N LYS A 243 20.03 -8.41 6.39
CA LYS A 243 20.02 -8.88 7.78
C LYS A 243 18.68 -8.61 8.47
N LYS A 244 18.09 -7.45 8.18
CA LYS A 244 16.75 -7.11 8.69
C LYS A 244 15.67 -7.98 8.04
N ALA A 245 15.69 -8.16 6.72
CA ALA A 245 14.69 -8.98 6.03
C ALA A 245 14.71 -10.46 6.46
N GLU A 246 15.89 -11.02 6.74
CA GLU A 246 16.07 -12.40 7.21
C GLU A 246 15.44 -12.70 8.58
N GLN A 247 15.16 -11.67 9.38
CA GLN A 247 14.47 -11.82 10.66
C GLN A 247 12.99 -12.23 10.51
N PHE A 248 12.45 -12.20 9.28
CA PHE A 248 11.03 -12.34 9.00
C PHE A 248 10.70 -13.65 8.28
N GLY A 249 10.90 -14.78 8.95
CA GLY A 249 10.34 -16.08 8.56
C GLY A 249 11.36 -17.10 8.03
N ASN A 250 10.87 -18.20 7.47
CA ASN A 250 11.68 -19.35 7.06
C ASN A 250 12.23 -19.28 5.62
N VAL A 251 11.79 -18.32 4.81
CA VAL A 251 12.23 -18.13 3.42
C VAL A 251 12.69 -16.68 3.20
N LEU A 252 13.77 -16.49 2.45
CA LEU A 252 14.25 -15.18 2.01
C LEU A 252 14.11 -15.04 0.49
N PHE A 253 13.29 -14.09 0.05
CA PHE A 253 13.30 -13.61 -1.33
C PHE A 253 14.43 -12.61 -1.53
N ILE A 254 15.30 -12.90 -2.50
CA ILE A 254 16.34 -12.00 -2.99
C ILE A 254 15.89 -11.48 -4.35
N ILE A 255 15.55 -10.20 -4.41
CA ILE A 255 14.90 -9.57 -5.56
C ILE A 255 15.87 -8.56 -6.16
N ARG A 256 16.30 -8.82 -7.39
CA ARG A 256 17.02 -7.84 -8.19
C ARG A 256 16.02 -6.96 -8.91
N ALA A 257 16.09 -5.65 -8.72
CA ALA A 257 15.38 -4.75 -9.61
C ALA A 257 16.16 -4.70 -10.92
N ASP A 258 15.52 -5.07 -12.03
CA ASP A 258 16.06 -4.81 -13.36
C ASP A 258 15.32 -3.63 -13.98
N SER A 259 16.06 -2.75 -14.66
CA SER A 259 15.45 -1.83 -15.61
C SER A 259 14.87 -2.71 -16.71
N LEU A 260 13.53 -2.77 -16.81
CA LEU A 260 12.89 -3.21 -18.03
C LEU A 260 13.40 -2.30 -19.15
N LYS A 261 14.46 -2.70 -19.86
CA LYS A 261 14.67 -2.20 -21.20
C LYS A 261 13.39 -2.55 -21.92
N ARG A 262 12.56 -1.55 -22.24
CA ARG A 262 11.47 -1.73 -23.19
C ARG A 262 12.16 -2.14 -24.49
N ASN A 263 12.27 -3.44 -24.73
CA ASN A 263 12.40 -3.91 -26.09
C ASN A 263 11.07 -3.53 -26.72
N SER A 264 11.09 -2.45 -27.50
CA SER A 264 10.02 -2.10 -28.43
C SER A 264 9.71 -3.34 -29.27
N MET A 265 8.58 -3.98 -28.98
CA MET A 265 7.83 -4.76 -29.95
C MET A 265 6.71 -3.88 -30.46
#